data_AF-A0A955DCY3-F1
#
_entry.id   AF-A0A955DCY3-F1
#
_cell.length_a   1.000
_cell.length_b   1.000
_cell.length_c   1.000
_cell.angle_alpha   90.00
_cell.angle_beta   90.00
_cell.angle_gamma   90.00
#
_symmetry.space_group_name_H-M   'P 1'
#
loop_
_entity.id
_entity.type
_entity.pdbx_description
1 polymer ?
#
loop_
_entity_poly.entity_id
_entity_poly.type
_entity_poly.pdbx_seq_one_letter_code
_entity_poly.pdbx_strand_id
1 'polypeptide(L)' 'MGLFSSSDPTVLASIARVERKLDAVLDHLGIVLTDDGLGEIRDLMASGRKIDAIKSYRELAGCGLAEAKDAVERGL' A
#
# COMPACT_ATOMS: atom_id res chain seq x y z
N MET A 1 -13.73 -7.65 -19.41
CA MET A 1 -14.23 -6.46 -18.68
C MET A 1 -13.03 -5.66 -18.20
N GLY A 2 -12.63 -4.61 -18.91
CA GLY A 2 -11.59 -3.68 -18.49
C GLY A 2 -12.14 -2.27 -18.61
N LEU A 3 -12.61 -1.70 -17.50
CA LEU A 3 -13.29 -0.40 -17.48
C LEU A 3 -12.35 0.78 -17.17
N PHE A 4 -11.05 0.55 -17.07
CA PHE A 4 -10.07 1.62 -16.86
C PHE A 4 -8.88 1.36 -17.78
N SER A 5 -8.94 1.89 -18.99
CA SER A 5 -7.74 2.07 -19.79
C SER A 5 -6.86 3.06 -19.05
N SER A 6 -5.59 2.73 -18.77
CA SER A 6 -4.69 3.51 -17.91
C SER A 6 -4.31 4.90 -18.46
N SER A 7 -4.99 5.38 -19.50
CA SER A 7 -4.67 6.59 -20.25
C SER A 7 -5.85 7.57 -20.39
N ASP A 8 -6.98 7.36 -19.69
CA ASP A 8 -8.08 8.33 -19.73
C ASP A 8 -7.70 9.63 -18.98
N PRO A 9 -7.53 10.76 -19.69
CA PRO A 9 -6.99 11.99 -19.09
C PRO A 9 -7.91 12.63 -18.05
N THR A 10 -9.22 12.33 -18.13
CA THR A 10 -10.23 12.78 -17.17
C THR A 10 -10.14 12.02 -15.84
N VAL A 11 -9.77 10.74 -15.89
CA VAL A 11 -9.54 9.90 -14.71
C VAL A 11 -8.29 10.37 -13.99
N LEU A 12 -7.20 10.63 -14.73
CA LEU A 12 -5.95 11.17 -14.16
C LEU A 12 -6.17 12.53 -13.47
N ALA A 13 -6.93 13.44 -14.10
CA ALA A 13 -7.25 14.74 -13.50
C ALA A 13 -8.09 14.61 -12.22
N SER A 14 -8.98 13.61 -12.18
CA SER A 14 -9.80 13.33 -11.00
C SER A 14 -8.96 12.77 -9.86
N ILE A 15 -8.04 11.84 -10.15
CA ILE A 15 -7.09 11.29 -9.18
C ILE A 15 -6.22 12.41 -8.59
N ALA A 16 -5.63 13.26 -9.43
CA ALA A 16 -4.80 14.39 -8.97
C ALA A 16 -5.57 15.42 -8.12
N ARG A 17 -6.90 15.51 -8.28
CA ARG A 17 -7.74 16.34 -7.41
C ARG A 17 -7.99 15.67 -6.06
N VAL A 18 -8.13 14.35 -6.05
CA VAL A 18 -8.30 13.57 -4.82
C VAL A 18 -7.01 13.58 -4.01
N GLU A 19 -5.85 13.33 -4.63
CA GLU A 19 -4.54 13.36 -3.98
C GLU A 19 -4.30 14.71 -3.28
N ARG A 20 -4.48 15.84 -4.00
CA ARG A 20 -4.33 17.18 -3.41
C ARG A 20 -5.24 17.44 -2.21
N LYS A 21 -6.46 16.92 -2.24
CA LYS A 21 -7.38 17.06 -1.10
C LYS A 21 -6.94 16.19 0.07
N LEU A 22 -6.46 14.98 -0.22
CA LEU A 22 -5.97 14.06 0.79
C LEU A 22 -4.74 14.66 1.49
N ASP A 23 -3.78 15.18 0.74
CA ASP A 23 -2.61 15.86 1.29
C ASP A 23 -2.99 17.02 2.22
N ALA A 24 -3.94 17.87 1.79
CA ALA A 24 -4.41 18.99 2.61
C ALA A 24 -5.12 18.54 3.89
N VAL A 25 -5.85 17.41 3.85
CA VAL A 25 -6.51 16.84 5.03
C VAL A 25 -5.49 16.22 5.98
N LEU A 26 -4.50 15.49 5.46
CA LEU A 26 -3.44 14.89 6.25
C LEU A 26 -2.60 15.95 6.97
N ASP A 27 -2.22 17.01 6.27
CA ASP A 27 -1.49 18.15 6.83
C ASP A 27 -2.31 18.86 7.93
N HIS A 28 -3.59 19.13 7.66
CA HIS A 28 -4.48 19.75 8.64
C HIS A 28 -4.66 18.92 9.92
N LEU A 29 -4.69 17.59 9.78
CA LEU A 29 -4.83 16.65 10.90
C LEU A 29 -3.49 16.31 11.56
N GLY A 30 -2.36 16.78 11.02
CA GLY A 30 -1.02 16.43 11.50
C GLY A 30 -0.69 14.94 11.36
N ILE A 31 -1.33 14.24 10.42
CA ILE A 31 -1.14 12.80 10.20
C ILE A 31 0.04 12.63 9.25
N VAL A 32 1.15 12.14 9.78
CA VAL A 32 2.26 11.65 8.96
C VAL A 32 1.91 10.24 8.53
N LEU A 33 1.57 10.06 7.25
CA LEU A 33 1.56 8.75 6.63
C LEU A 33 3.01 8.25 6.60
N THR A 34 3.34 7.43 7.56
CA THR A 34 4.55 6.65 7.54
C THR A 34 4.22 5.38 6.74
N ASP A 35 5.06 5.06 5.75
CA ASP A 35 5.03 3.78 5.03
C ASP A 35 5.75 2.68 5.86
N ASP A 36 5.85 2.93 7.17
CA ASP A 36 6.61 2.19 8.18
C ASP A 36 6.16 0.74 8.27
N GLY A 37 4.87 0.48 8.06
CA GLY A 37 4.34 -0.86 7.95
C GLY A 37 5.02 -1.72 6.87
N LEU A 38 5.19 -1.19 5.65
CA LEU A 38 5.86 -1.91 4.56
C LEU A 38 7.38 -1.93 4.75
N GLY A 39 7.97 -0.91 5.37
CA GLY A 39 9.38 -0.88 5.77
C GLY A 39 9.73 -2.03 6.72
N GLU A 40 8.98 -2.20 7.80
CA GLU A 40 9.19 -3.25 8.78
C GLU A 40 8.99 -4.65 8.16
N ILE A 41 8.03 -4.79 7.24
CA ILE A 41 7.84 -6.03 6.46
C ILE A 41 9.07 -6.31 5.58
N ARG A 42 9.67 -5.30 4.93
CA ARG A 42 10.92 -5.49 4.16
C ARG A 42 12.09 -5.92 5.03
N ASP A 43 12.22 -5.36 6.22
CA ASP A 43 13.27 -5.75 7.17
C ASP A 43 13.06 -7.20 7.68
N LEU A 44 11.81 -7.59 7.91
CA LEU A 44 11.45 -8.98 8.23
C LEU A 44 11.76 -9.94 7.06
N MET A 45 11.55 -9.52 5.82
CA MET A 45 11.96 -10.31 4.64
C MET A 45 13.48 -10.41 4.53
N ALA A 46 14.21 -9.30 4.71
CA ALA A 46 15.67 -9.24 4.63
C ALA A 46 16.35 -10.07 5.72
N SER A 47 15.74 -10.14 6.91
CA SER A 47 16.18 -11.00 8.02
C SER A 47 15.77 -12.47 7.89
N GLY A 48 15.11 -12.86 6.79
CA GLY A 48 14.66 -14.24 6.54
C GLY A 48 13.40 -14.65 7.31
N ARG A 49 12.77 -13.72 8.04
CA ARG A 49 11.56 -13.93 8.85
C ARG A 49 10.28 -13.80 8.01
N LYS A 50 10.16 -14.63 6.96
CA LYS A 50 9.05 -14.57 6.00
C LYS A 50 7.66 -14.75 6.63
N ILE A 51 7.52 -15.60 7.65
CA ILE A 51 6.23 -15.83 8.31
C ILE A 51 5.76 -14.57 9.03
N ASP A 52 6.67 -13.86 9.70
CA ASP A 52 6.38 -12.61 10.39
C ASP A 52 6.03 -11.50 9.39
N ALA A 53 6.76 -11.41 8.27
CA ALA A 53 6.44 -10.51 7.17
C ALA A 53 5.02 -10.74 6.61
N ILE A 54 4.64 -12.00 6.37
CA ILE A 54 3.29 -12.36 5.87
C ILE A 54 2.22 -11.98 6.89
N LYS A 55 2.49 -12.22 8.18
CA LYS A 55 1.56 -11.87 9.26
C LYS A 55 1.36 -10.35 9.34
N SER A 56 2.46 -9.59 9.37
CA SER A 56 2.41 -8.12 9.40
C SER A 56 1.71 -7.55 8.16
N TYR A 57 2.02 -8.05 6.96
CA TYR A 57 1.35 -7.60 5.73
C TYR A 57 -0.16 -7.88 5.76
N ARG A 58 -0.57 -9.04 6.29
CA ARG A 58 -1.98 -9.39 6.43
C ARG A 58 -2.72 -8.46 7.39
N GLU A 59 -2.08 -8.09 8.50
CA GLU A 59 -2.65 -7.17 9.50
C GLU A 59 -2.72 -5.73 8.96
N LEU A 60 -1.75 -5.31 8.14
CA LEU A 60 -1.70 -3.99 7.52
C LEU A 60 -2.68 -3.83 6.34
N ALA A 61 -2.68 -4.77 5.40
CA ALA A 61 -3.47 -4.71 4.18
C ALA A 61 -4.90 -5.27 4.37
N GLY A 62 -5.16 -5.98 5.47
CA GLY A 62 -6.45 -6.62 5.72
C GLY A 62 -6.80 -7.74 4.73
N CYS A 63 -5.79 -8.30 4.07
CA CYS A 63 -5.96 -9.27 2.98
C CYS A 63 -6.01 -10.73 3.47
N GLY A 64 -6.31 -11.66 2.56
CA GLY A 64 -6.24 -13.09 2.86
C GLY A 64 -4.80 -13.59 3.06
N LEU A 65 -4.63 -14.77 3.67
CA LEU A 65 -3.30 -15.39 3.85
C LEU A 65 -2.60 -15.68 2.51
N ALA A 66 -3.36 -16.08 1.50
CA ALA A 66 -2.83 -16.35 0.16
C ALA A 66 -2.27 -15.08 -0.50
N GLU A 67 -3.02 -13.98 -0.42
CA GLU A 67 -2.62 -12.67 -0.95
C GLU A 67 -1.40 -12.12 -0.21
N ALA A 68 -1.37 -12.26 1.12
CA ALA A 68 -0.24 -11.82 1.93
C ALA A 68 1.05 -12.60 1.61
N LYS A 69 0.93 -13.91 1.42
CA LYS A 69 2.05 -14.76 1.03
C LYS A 69 2.59 -14.36 -0.34
N ASP A 70 1.70 -14.20 -1.32
CA ASP A 70 2.06 -13.87 -2.70
C ASP A 70 2.75 -12.50 -2.79
N ALA A 71 2.27 -11.49 -2.02
CA ALA A 71 2.93 -10.19 -1.91
C ALA A 71 4.35 -10.30 -1.33
N VAL A 72 4.52 -11.03 -0.22
CA VAL A 72 5.84 -11.22 0.41
C VAL A 72 6.79 -12.03 -0.48
N GLU A 73 6.30 -13.03 -1.21
CA GLU A 73 7.12 -13.82 -2.14
C GLU A 73 7.58 -13.01 -3.36
N ARG A 74 6.79 -12.01 -3.78
CA ARG A 74 7.16 -11.07 -4.86
C ARG A 74 8.13 -9.97 -4.41
N GLY A 75 8.39 -9.87 -3.11
CA GLY A 75 9.27 -8.83 -2.54
C GLY A 75 8.53 -7.52 -2.20
N LEU A 76 7.20 -7.61 -2.06
CA LEU A 76 6.20 -6.54 -2.04
C LEU A 76 5.88 -5.97 -3.43
#